data_AF-A0A6P2N5X3-F1
#
_entry.id   AF-A0A6P2N5X3-F1
#
_cell.length_a   1.000
_cell.length_b   1.000
_cell.length_c   1.000
_cell.angle_alpha   90.00
_cell.angle_beta   90.00
_cell.angle_gamma   90.00
#
_symmetry.space_group_name_H-M   'P 1'
#
loop_
_entity.id
_entity.type
_entity.pdbx_description
1 polymer ?
#
loop_
_entity_poly.entity_id
_entity_poly.type
_entity_poly.pdbx_seq_one_letter_code
_entity_poly.pdbx_strand_id
1 'polypeptide(L)'
;MIRAIAALAALSAMTGTATAADTLTAPAKQRYVSPGIANITNAAAPHAETPSPDSRCRELAAGIDAVTHAPDRGQKVVRGMGPDGKPRNELRAYDKRADLETEHHRLGCR
;
A
#
# COMPACT_ATOMS: atom_id res chain seq x y z
N MET A 1 -58.77 22.92 6.82
CA MET A 1 -57.96 23.43 5.71
C MET A 1 -56.83 22.44 5.43
N ILE A 2 -56.64 22.06 4.15
CA ILE A 2 -55.47 21.36 3.55
C ILE A 2 -55.30 19.89 3.98
N ARG A 3 -55.89 18.91 3.27
CA ARG A 3 -55.39 18.15 2.09
C ARG A 3 -54.25 17.15 2.39
N ALA A 4 -54.56 15.89 2.08
CA ALA A 4 -53.80 14.65 2.19
C ALA A 4 -52.47 14.61 1.42
N ILE A 5 -51.50 13.83 1.92
CA ILE A 5 -50.58 13.02 1.10
C ILE A 5 -50.34 11.68 1.81
N ALA A 6 -50.66 10.60 1.10
CA ALA A 6 -50.42 9.22 1.46
C ALA A 6 -49.05 8.73 0.93
N ALA A 7 -48.63 7.57 1.43
CA ALA A 7 -47.77 6.55 0.80
C ALA A 7 -46.34 6.35 1.36
N LEU A 8 -46.20 5.19 2.01
CA LEU A 8 -45.18 4.14 1.86
C LEU A 8 -43.70 4.51 1.63
N ALA A 9 -42.85 3.95 2.50
CA ALA A 9 -41.76 3.09 2.06
C ALA A 9 -41.25 2.21 3.23
N ALA A 10 -41.78 0.99 3.32
CA ALA A 10 -41.08 -0.10 3.99
C ALA A 10 -39.89 -0.49 3.09
N LEU A 11 -38.69 0.01 3.41
CA LEU A 11 -37.47 -0.47 2.78
C LEU A 11 -36.97 -1.67 3.58
N SER A 12 -37.43 -2.85 3.15
CA SER A 12 -36.86 -4.13 3.51
C SER A 12 -35.37 -4.10 3.22
N ALA A 13 -34.55 -4.26 4.27
CA ALA A 13 -33.13 -4.50 4.14
C ALA A 13 -32.92 -5.82 3.38
N MET A 14 -32.75 -5.74 2.06
CA MET A 14 -32.16 -6.83 1.30
C MET A 14 -30.67 -6.84 1.63
N THR A 15 -30.30 -7.61 2.66
CA THR A 15 -28.93 -8.10 2.80
C THR A 15 -28.66 -9.08 1.68
N GLY A 16 -28.31 -8.55 0.51
CA GLY A 16 -27.71 -9.33 -0.56
C GLY A 16 -26.31 -9.73 -0.11
N THR A 17 -26.15 -10.96 0.36
CA THR A 17 -24.83 -11.58 0.47
C THR A 17 -24.26 -11.71 -0.93
N ALA A 18 -23.43 -10.76 -1.35
CA ALA A 18 -22.63 -10.89 -2.56
C ALA A 18 -21.60 -11.99 -2.31
N THR A 19 -21.95 -13.23 -2.61
CA THR A 19 -20.99 -14.33 -2.68
C THR A 19 -20.02 -14.03 -3.81
N ALA A 20 -18.75 -13.86 -3.48
CA ALA A 20 -17.62 -13.59 -4.39
C ALA A 20 -17.33 -14.74 -5.39
N ALA A 21 -18.32 -15.55 -5.75
CA ALA A 21 -18.18 -16.77 -6.52
C ALA A 21 -18.61 -16.63 -8.00
N ASP A 22 -19.37 -15.59 -8.37
CA ASP A 22 -19.80 -15.36 -9.76
C ASP A 22 -19.08 -14.17 -10.40
N THR A 23 -17.76 -14.20 -10.39
CA THR A 23 -17.00 -13.44 -11.38
C THR A 23 -16.79 -14.36 -12.58
N LEU A 24 -17.86 -14.63 -13.34
CA LEU A 24 -17.71 -15.17 -14.68
C LEU A 24 -16.95 -14.13 -15.50
N THR A 25 -15.65 -14.35 -15.66
CA THR A 25 -14.77 -13.53 -16.49
C THR A 25 -15.21 -13.70 -17.94
N ALA A 26 -16.22 -12.94 -18.35
CA ALA A 26 -16.50 -12.76 -19.76
C ALA A 26 -15.18 -12.28 -20.41
N PRO A 27 -14.69 -12.94 -21.50
CA PRO A 27 -13.45 -12.54 -22.11
C PRO A 27 -13.57 -11.06 -22.50
N ALA A 28 -12.71 -10.24 -21.93
CA ALA A 28 -12.72 -8.80 -22.18
C ALA A 28 -12.62 -8.59 -23.69
N LYS A 29 -13.65 -7.96 -24.27
CA LYS A 29 -13.69 -7.58 -25.69
C LYS A 29 -12.38 -6.86 -26.00
N GLN A 30 -11.51 -7.45 -26.84
CA GLN A 30 -10.20 -6.89 -27.14
C GLN A 30 -10.40 -5.54 -27.83
N ARG A 31 -10.29 -4.46 -27.05
CA ARG A 31 -10.34 -3.09 -27.58
C ARG A 31 -8.97 -2.81 -28.17
N TYR A 32 -8.93 -2.21 -29.36
CA TYR A 32 -7.68 -1.70 -29.89
C TYR A 32 -7.20 -0.57 -28.95
N VAL A 33 -6.07 -0.80 -28.29
CA VAL A 33 -5.44 0.16 -27.39
C VAL A 33 -4.23 0.74 -28.13
N SER A 34 -4.10 2.07 -28.13
CA SER A 34 -2.92 2.69 -28.75
C SER A 34 -1.64 2.25 -28.01
N PRO A 35 -0.49 2.13 -28.70
CA PRO A 35 0.76 1.73 -28.06
C PRO A 35 1.12 2.57 -26.83
N GLY A 36 0.78 3.87 -26.84
CA GLY A 36 0.97 4.75 -25.70
C GLY A 36 0.12 4.38 -24.47
N ILE A 37 -1.17 4.12 -24.67
CA ILE A 37 -2.06 3.69 -23.56
C ILE A 37 -1.59 2.33 -23.05
N ALA A 38 -1.23 1.40 -23.93
CA ALA A 38 -0.76 0.06 -23.55
C ALA A 38 0.49 0.12 -22.66
N ASN A 39 1.46 0.96 -23.00
CA ASN A 39 2.66 1.18 -22.19
C ASN A 39 2.35 1.78 -20.82
N ILE A 40 1.45 2.77 -20.75
CA ILE A 40 1.06 3.39 -19.49
C ILE A 40 0.32 2.38 -18.60
N THR A 41 -0.62 1.61 -19.16
CA THR A 41 -1.34 0.59 -18.41
C THR A 41 -0.44 -0.55 -17.95
N ASN A 42 0.55 -0.95 -18.75
CA ASN A 42 1.52 -1.97 -18.34
C ASN A 42 2.48 -1.45 -17.28
N ALA A 43 2.90 -0.19 -17.35
CA ALA A 43 3.75 0.44 -16.33
C ALA A 43 2.99 0.67 -15.01
N ALA A 44 1.70 0.96 -15.08
CA ALA A 44 0.83 1.11 -13.92
C ALA A 44 0.27 -0.22 -13.41
N ALA A 45 0.48 -1.33 -14.12
CA ALA A 45 0.01 -2.63 -13.69
C ALA A 45 0.76 -3.02 -12.41
N PRO A 46 0.04 -3.47 -11.36
CA PRO A 46 0.68 -3.99 -10.15
C PRO A 46 1.67 -5.07 -10.55
N HIS A 47 2.96 -4.84 -10.30
CA HIS A 47 3.95 -5.88 -10.48
C HIS A 47 3.70 -6.92 -9.40
N ALA A 48 3.32 -8.13 -9.83
CA ALA A 48 3.25 -9.28 -8.95
C ALA A 48 4.68 -9.70 -8.58
N GLU A 49 5.28 -8.99 -7.64
CA GLU A 49 6.56 -9.38 -7.06
C GLU A 49 6.33 -10.69 -6.30
N THR A 50 7.13 -11.70 -6.62
CA THR A 50 6.98 -13.01 -5.97
C THR A 50 7.44 -12.84 -4.53
N PRO A 51 6.60 -13.09 -3.52
CA PRO A 51 6.97 -12.82 -2.14
C PRO A 51 8.18 -13.67 -1.76
N SER A 52 9.21 -13.03 -1.19
CA SER A 52 10.40 -13.73 -0.72
C SER A 52 10.02 -14.89 0.23
N PRO A 53 10.67 -16.06 0.11
CA PRO A 53 10.43 -17.18 1.02
C PRO A 53 10.82 -16.84 2.47
N ASP A 54 11.71 -15.85 2.66
CA ASP A 54 12.11 -15.36 3.97
C ASP A 54 11.02 -14.44 4.57
N SER A 55 10.57 -14.75 5.79
CA SER A 55 9.63 -13.90 6.52
C SER A 55 10.19 -12.52 6.80
N ARG A 56 11.50 -12.38 7.02
CA ARG A 56 12.14 -11.08 7.29
C ARG A 56 12.14 -10.20 6.05
N CYS A 57 12.45 -10.76 4.88
CA CYS A 57 12.39 -10.02 3.63
C CYS A 57 10.97 -9.54 3.30
N ARG A 58 9.95 -10.37 3.56
CA ARG A 58 8.54 -9.96 3.39
C ARG A 58 8.15 -8.81 4.31
N GLU A 59 8.58 -8.85 5.56
CA GLU A 59 8.33 -7.77 6.53
C GLU A 59 9.00 -6.46 6.09
N LEU A 60 10.24 -6.53 5.61
CA LEU A 60 10.96 -5.35 5.11
C LEU A 60 10.30 -4.78 3.85
N ALA A 61 9.92 -5.62 2.89
CA ALA A 61 9.22 -5.20 1.68
C ALA A 61 7.88 -4.52 2.00
N ALA A 62 7.08 -5.12 2.89
CA ALA A 62 5.83 -4.51 3.37
C ALA A 62 6.08 -3.19 4.12
N GLY A 63 7.17 -3.12 4.89
CA GLY A 63 7.61 -1.91 5.56
C GLY A 63 7.93 -0.78 4.57
N ILE A 64 8.67 -1.08 3.49
CA ILE A 64 9.03 -0.13 2.42
C ILE A 64 7.78 0.37 1.69
N ASP A 65 6.85 -0.53 1.35
CA ASP A 65 5.59 -0.15 0.70
C ASP A 65 4.72 0.74 1.60
N ALA A 66 4.66 0.44 2.90
CA ALA A 66 3.92 1.24 3.87
C ALA A 66 4.43 2.69 3.97
N VAL A 67 5.75 2.92 3.93
CA VAL A 67 6.32 4.29 3.93
C VAL A 67 6.31 4.97 2.57
N THR A 68 5.94 4.27 1.49
CA THR A 68 5.79 4.89 0.17
C THR A 68 4.62 5.88 0.16
N HIS A 69 3.55 5.57 0.88
CA HIS A 69 2.34 6.40 0.96
C HIS A 69 2.39 7.43 2.10
N ALA A 70 3.17 7.14 3.15
CA ALA A 70 3.37 8.00 4.31
C ALA A 70 4.87 8.08 4.65
N PRO A 71 5.64 8.96 3.98
CA PRO A 71 7.08 9.03 4.18
C PRO A 71 7.41 9.56 5.58
N ASP A 72 8.08 8.72 6.37
CA ASP A 72 8.58 9.08 7.69
C ASP A 72 10.04 9.57 7.58
N ARG A 73 10.18 10.87 7.28
CA ARG A 73 11.45 11.56 7.06
C ARG A 73 11.56 12.79 7.94
N GLY A 74 12.78 13.08 8.41
CA GLY A 74 13.04 14.33 9.12
C GLY A 74 14.22 14.24 10.07
N GLN A 75 14.38 15.29 10.87
CA GLN A 75 15.37 15.32 11.93
C GLN A 75 14.80 14.61 13.16
N LYS A 76 15.32 13.42 13.48
CA LYS A 76 14.93 12.68 14.67
C LYS A 76 16.06 12.67 15.68
N VAL A 77 15.69 12.75 16.95
CA VAL A 77 16.63 12.60 18.05
C VAL A 77 16.92 11.11 18.20
N VAL A 78 18.13 10.71 17.81
CA VAL A 78 18.63 9.35 17.95
C VAL A 78 19.60 9.31 19.12
N ARG A 79 19.58 8.21 19.87
CA ARG A 79 20.50 8.00 20.98
C ARG A 79 21.83 7.51 20.40
N GLY A 80 22.82 8.39 20.39
CA GLY A 80 24.19 8.13 19.97
C GLY A 80 25.14 7.97 21.16
N MET A 81 26.38 7.62 20.85
CA MET A 81 27.49 7.65 21.81
C MET A 81 28.40 8.82 21.42
N GLY A 82 28.61 9.73 22.35
CA GLY A 82 29.55 10.81 22.16
C GLY A 82 30.99 10.29 22.06
N PRO A 83 31.93 11.12 21.57
CA PRO A 83 33.35 10.77 21.51
C PRO A 83 33.96 10.54 22.91
N ASP A 84 33.28 11.01 23.96
CA ASP A 84 33.59 10.78 25.36
C ASP A 84 33.05 9.45 25.91
N GLY A 85 32.40 8.63 25.07
CA GLY A 85 31.79 7.37 25.45
C GLY A 85 30.52 7.52 26.30
N LYS A 86 29.96 8.74 26.40
CA LYS A 86 28.70 8.97 27.12
C LYS A 86 27.51 8.92 26.16
N PRO A 87 26.36 8.37 26.60
CA PRO A 87 25.15 8.40 25.79
C PRO A 87 24.69 9.84 25.61
N ARG A 88 24.45 10.24 24.36
CA ARG A 88 23.95 11.56 23.99
C ARG A 88 22.81 11.45 23.01
N ASN A 89 21.89 12.40 23.10
CA ASN A 89 20.80 12.55 22.16
C ASN A 89 21.29 13.45 21.02
N GLU A 90 21.37 12.91 19.81
CA GLU A 90 21.86 13.62 18.64
C GLU A 90 20.72 13.79 17.64
N LEU A 91 20.60 14.99 17.09
CA LEU A 91 19.65 15.24 16.02
C LEU A 91 20.26 14.72 14.72
N ARG A 92 19.66 13.66 14.17
CA ARG A 92 20.14 13.02 12.94
C ARG A 92 19.05 13.06 11.88
N ALA A 93 19.49 13.28 10.64
CA ALA A 93 18.64 13.07 9.48
C ALA A 93 18.24 11.59 9.45
N TYR A 94 16.94 11.35 9.58
CA TYR A 94 16.32 10.05 9.60
C TYR A 94 15.42 9.91 8.38
N ASP A 95 15.57 8.80 7.67
CA ASP A 95 14.68 8.39 6.58
C ASP A 95 14.36 6.91 6.78
N LYS A 96 13.15 6.64 7.27
CA LYS A 96 12.70 5.28 7.54
C LYS A 96 12.76 4.39 6.30
N ARG A 97 12.48 4.97 5.13
CA ARG A 97 12.49 4.21 3.88
C ARG A 97 13.91 3.80 3.53
N ALA A 98 14.87 4.73 3.61
CA ALA A 98 16.27 4.44 3.31
C ALA A 98 16.85 3.41 4.29
N ASP A 99 16.48 3.46 5.57
CA ASP A 99 16.92 2.47 6.56
C ASP A 99 16.38 1.07 6.24
N LEU A 100 15.09 0.95 5.89
CA LEU A 100 14.47 -0.32 5.51
C LEU A 100 15.03 -0.86 4.18
N GLU A 101 15.26 -0.01 3.18
CA GLU A 101 15.90 -0.37 1.91
C GLU A 101 17.34 -0.85 2.14
N THR A 102 18.09 -0.17 3.03
CA THR A 102 19.44 -0.59 3.41
C THR A 102 19.43 -1.97 4.06
N GLU A 103 18.47 -2.24 4.97
CA GLU A 103 18.34 -3.55 5.60
C GLU A 103 17.93 -4.63 4.59
N HIS A 104 16.97 -4.32 3.72
CA HIS A 104 16.51 -5.20 2.65
C HIS A 104 17.66 -5.62 1.72
N HIS A 105 18.51 -4.66 1.32
CA HIS A 105 19.71 -4.93 0.53
C HIS A 105 20.78 -5.71 1.30
N ARG A 106 21.00 -5.38 2.58
CA ARG A 106 21.99 -6.06 3.42
C ARG A 106 21.67 -7.54 3.62
N LEU A 107 20.37 -7.88 3.70
CA LEU A 107 19.91 -9.26 3.79
C LEU A 107 19.86 -9.97 2.43
N GLY A 108 20.15 -9.27 1.33
CA GLY A 108 20.13 -9.86 -0.01
C GLY A 108 18.74 -10.27 -0.48
N CYS A 109 17.70 -9.65 0.08
CA CYS A 109 16.32 -9.87 -0.32
C CYS A 109 16.16 -9.51 -1.82
N ARG A 110 15.47 -10.39 -2.56
CA ARG A 110 15.19 -10.26 -3.99
C ARG A 110 13.70 -10.16 -4.22
#